data_AF-A0A954TSG6-F1
#
_entry.id   AF-A0A954TSG6-F1
#
_cell.length_a   1.000
_cell.length_b   1.000
_cell.length_c   1.000
_cell.angle_alpha   90.00
_cell.angle_beta   90.00
_cell.angle_gamma   90.00
#
_symmetry.space_group_name_H-M   'P 1'
#
loop_
_entity.id
_entity.type
_entity.pdbx_description
1 polymer ?
#
loop_
_entity_poly.entity_id
_entity_poly.type
_entity_poly.pdbx_seq_one_letter_code
_entity_poly.pdbx_strand_id
1 'polypeptide(L)'
;GGRWFRDLGAGQGHLWGFVQVIKPPTLLELHGPMFMSYPVAGHMQFRLTQIAGGVELYLRHRVVGPVEDEHRQGVVPGWNYLLEQTKKLAEQAS
;
A
#
# COMPACT_ATOMS: atom_id res chain seq x y z
N GLY A 1 -8.70 -12.23 -6.78
CA GLY A 1 -9.01 -11.25 -5.72
C GLY A 1 -8.88 -11.91 -4.36
N GLY A 2 -9.05 -11.17 -3.28
CA GLY A 2 -8.88 -11.67 -1.92
C GLY A 2 -9.03 -10.58 -0.86
N ARG A 3 -9.08 -10.98 0.41
CA ARG A 3 -9.06 -10.08 1.57
C ARG A 3 -7.64 -10.04 2.14
N TRP A 4 -7.17 -8.84 2.47
CA TRP A 4 -5.94 -8.62 3.22
C TRP A 4 -6.31 -8.27 4.66
N PHE A 5 -5.86 -9.09 5.60
CA PHE A 5 -5.91 -8.80 7.03
C PHE A 5 -4.52 -8.40 7.53
N ARG A 6 -4.44 -7.30 8.28
CA ARG A 6 -3.24 -6.99 9.04
C ARG A 6 -3.33 -7.76 10.35
N ASP A 7 -2.40 -8.69 10.56
CA ASP A 7 -2.24 -9.40 11.83
C ASP A 7 -1.40 -8.53 12.78
N LEU A 8 -1.88 -8.35 14.00
CA LEU A 8 -1.20 -7.62 15.08
C LEU A 8 -0.76 -8.57 16.22
N GLY A 9 -0.95 -9.88 16.06
CA GLY A 9 -0.67 -10.91 17.04
C GLY A 9 -1.83 -11.12 18.03
N ALA A 10 -1.75 -12.20 18.81
CA ALA A 10 -2.72 -12.52 19.88
C ALA A 10 -4.20 -12.55 19.42
N GLY A 11 -4.46 -12.96 18.17
CA GLY A 11 -5.80 -12.96 17.59
C GLY A 11 -6.36 -11.56 17.29
N GLN A 12 -5.53 -10.52 17.40
CA GLN A 12 -5.85 -9.15 17.05
C GLN A 12 -5.43 -8.86 15.63
N GLY A 13 -6.23 -8.05 14.96
CA GLY A 13 -5.97 -7.61 13.62
C GLY A 13 -7.17 -6.87 13.09
N HIS A 14 -7.06 -6.41 11.86
CA HIS A 14 -8.18 -5.77 11.19
C HIS A 14 -8.16 -6.06 9.71
N LEU A 15 -9.34 -6.01 9.11
CA LEU A 15 -9.47 -6.00 7.65
C LEU A 15 -8.75 -4.76 7.15
N TRP A 16 -7.67 -4.96 6.42
CA TRP A 16 -6.88 -3.89 5.83
C TRP A 16 -7.45 -3.51 4.46
N GLY A 17 -7.85 -4.49 3.66
CA GLY A 17 -8.55 -4.19 2.41
C GLY A 17 -8.83 -5.42 1.58
N PHE A 18 -9.24 -5.16 0.35
CA PHE A 18 -9.56 -6.16 -0.65
C PHE A 18 -8.70 -5.93 -1.87
N VAL A 19 -8.22 -7.02 -2.45
CA VAL A 19 -7.56 -6.99 -3.74
C VAL A 19 -8.59 -6.67 -4.82
N GLN A 20 -8.44 -5.51 -5.44
CA GLN A 20 -9.27 -5.05 -6.55
C GLN A 20 -8.76 -5.57 -7.89
N VAL A 21 -7.45 -5.44 -8.15
CA VAL A 21 -6.81 -5.87 -9.41
C VAL A 21 -5.49 -6.57 -9.11
N ILE A 22 -5.25 -7.69 -9.78
CA ILE A 22 -3.90 -8.27 -9.93
C ILE A 22 -3.69 -8.49 -11.42
N LYS A 23 -2.65 -7.87 -11.97
CA LYS A 23 -2.18 -8.12 -13.34
C LYS A 23 -0.68 -8.35 -13.31
N PRO A 24 -0.23 -9.62 -13.23
CA PRO A 24 1.18 -9.93 -13.17
C PRO A 24 1.93 -9.53 -14.45
N PRO A 25 3.20 -9.09 -14.36
CA PRO A 25 3.94 -8.74 -13.14
C PRO A 25 3.80 -7.24 -12.77
N THR A 26 2.86 -6.50 -13.37
CA THR A 26 2.98 -5.03 -13.50
C THR A 26 2.04 -4.21 -12.63
N LEU A 27 0.95 -4.77 -12.10
CA LEU A 27 -0.08 -3.99 -11.40
C LEU A 27 -0.74 -4.76 -10.26
N LEU A 28 -0.84 -4.08 -9.13
CA LEU A 28 -1.64 -4.47 -7.97
C LEU A 28 -2.50 -3.27 -7.54
N GLU A 29 -3.80 -3.50 -7.35
CA GLU A 29 -4.71 -2.51 -6.77
C GLU A 29 -5.46 -3.08 -5.58
N LEU A 30 -5.61 -2.26 -4.55
CA LEU A 30 -6.29 -2.57 -3.30
C LEU A 30 -7.33 -1.50 -2.99
N HIS A 31 -8.48 -1.88 -2.43
CA HIS A 31 -9.45 -0.93 -1.86
C HIS A 31 -9.85 -1.33 -0.44
N GLY A 32 -10.13 -0.36 0.42
CA GLY A 32 -10.57 -0.61 1.79
C GLY A 32 -10.11 0.43 2.80
N PRO A 33 -10.24 0.13 4.10
CA PRO A 33 -9.89 1.04 5.20
C PRO A 33 -8.37 1.20 5.41
N MET A 34 -7.58 0.24 4.94
CA MET A 34 -6.11 0.19 5.07
C MET A 34 -5.68 0.25 6.54
N PHE A 35 -4.79 1.17 6.90
CA PHE A 35 -4.35 1.38 8.28
C PHE A 35 -5.33 2.24 9.09
N MET A 36 -6.39 2.78 8.47
CA MET A 36 -7.37 3.66 9.13
C MET A 36 -8.59 2.86 9.57
N SER A 37 -8.78 2.66 10.89
CA SER A 37 -9.89 1.87 11.44
C SER A 37 -11.17 2.69 11.67
N TYR A 38 -11.57 3.50 10.70
CA TYR A 38 -12.74 4.39 10.75
C TYR A 38 -13.31 4.57 9.32
N PRO A 39 -14.47 5.25 9.11
CA PRO A 39 -15.23 5.12 7.86
C PRO A 39 -14.62 5.91 6.70
N VAL A 40 -13.56 5.36 6.11
CA VAL A 40 -12.89 5.87 4.90
C VAL A 40 -12.91 4.85 3.77
N ALA A 41 -12.93 5.34 2.54
CA ALA A 41 -12.70 4.56 1.35
C ALA A 41 -11.30 4.87 0.79
N GLY A 42 -10.36 3.97 1.02
CA GLY A 42 -9.02 4.03 0.44
C GLY A 42 -8.92 3.24 -0.87
N HIS A 43 -8.11 3.75 -1.79
CA HIS A 43 -7.65 3.05 -2.98
C HIS A 43 -6.14 3.17 -3.13
N MET A 44 -5.45 2.04 -3.28
CA MET A 44 -4.02 1.97 -3.55
C MET A 44 -3.73 1.31 -4.88
N GLN A 45 -2.77 1.86 -5.61
CA GLN A 45 -2.24 1.31 -6.85
C GLN A 45 -0.73 1.21 -6.75
N PHE A 46 -0.19 0.04 -7.04
CA PHE A 46 1.23 -0.20 -7.27
C PHE A 46 1.42 -0.57 -8.73
N ARG A 47 2.31 0.12 -9.43
CA ARG A 47 2.66 -0.16 -10.83
C ARG A 47 4.16 -0.34 -10.96
N LEU A 48 4.55 -1.42 -11.63
CA LEU A 48 5.94 -1.65 -12.03
C LEU A 48 6.10 -1.28 -13.50
N THR A 49 7.11 -0.45 -13.79
CA THR A 49 7.48 -0.04 -15.13
C THR A 49 8.96 -0.37 -15.34
N GLN A 50 9.27 -1.14 -16.39
CA GLN A 50 10.67 -1.35 -16.78
C GLN A 50 11.29 -0.03 -17.22
N ILE A 51 12.47 0.29 -16.68
CA ILE A 51 13.27 1.44 -17.06
C ILE A 51 14.68 0.97 -17.45
N ALA A 52 15.48 1.88 -18.01
CA ALA A 52 16.90 1.60 -18.24
C ALA A 52 17.58 1.35 -16.88
N GLY A 53 18.19 0.17 -16.72
CA GLY A 53 18.92 -0.19 -15.50
C GLY A 53 18.06 -0.71 -14.34
N GLY A 54 16.75 -0.94 -14.51
CA GLY A 54 15.93 -1.52 -13.44
C GLY A 54 14.43 -1.38 -13.63
N VAL A 55 13.71 -1.32 -12.51
CA VAL A 55 12.25 -1.20 -12.48
C VAL A 55 11.86 -0.01 -11.61
N GLU A 56 10.98 0.84 -12.12
CA GLU A 56 10.32 1.86 -11.32
C GLU A 56 9.07 1.27 -10.66
N LEU A 57 8.96 1.44 -9.33
CA LEU A 57 7.73 1.19 -8.57
C LEU A 57 7.01 2.51 -8.31
N TYR A 58 5.88 2.70 -8.98
CA TYR A 58 4.98 3.82 -8.73
C TYR A 58 3.88 3.42 -7.74
N LEU A 59 3.74 4.18 -6.65
CA LEU A 59 2.68 4.04 -5.66
C LEU A 59 1.72 5.24 -5.72
N ARG A 60 0.42 4.96 -5.75
CA ARG A 60 -0.62 5.99 -5.56
C ARG A 60 -1.61 5.54 -4.49
N HIS A 61 -1.81 6.40 -3.49
CA HIS A 61 -2.82 6.24 -2.45
C HIS A 61 -3.84 7.38 -2.54
N ARG A 62 -5.12 7.05 -2.68
CA ARG A 62 -6.25 7.99 -2.67
C ARG A 62 -7.20 7.61 -1.55
N VAL A 63 -7.76 8.60 -0.85
CA VAL A 63 -8.70 8.37 0.25
C VAL A 63 -9.86 9.36 0.15
N VAL A 64 -11.07 8.88 0.42
CA VAL A 64 -12.27 9.70 0.62
C VAL A 64 -12.86 9.38 1.99
N GLY A 65 -13.24 10.42 2.74
CA GLY A 65 -13.85 10.30 4.07
C GLY A 65 -13.27 11.27 5.09
N PRO A 66 -13.64 11.12 6.38
CA PRO A 66 -13.17 11.95 7.48
C PRO A 66 -11.73 11.56 7.88
N VAL A 67 -10.76 11.80 7.00
CA VAL A 67 -9.35 11.52 7.29
C VAL A 67 -8.88 12.50 8.36
N GLU A 68 -8.47 11.96 9.50
CA GLU A 68 -7.91 12.70 10.64
C GLU A 68 -6.59 13.40 10.24
N ASP A 69 -6.31 14.54 10.87
CA ASP A 69 -5.15 15.37 10.50
C ASP A 69 -3.82 14.63 10.72
N GLU A 70 -3.71 13.85 11.78
CA GLU A 70 -2.53 13.01 12.05
C GLU A 70 -2.28 12.02 10.91
N HIS A 71 -3.32 11.34 10.42
CA HIS A 71 -3.21 10.44 9.28
C HIS A 71 -2.84 11.19 7.99
N ARG A 72 -3.37 12.40 7.75
CA ARG A 72 -2.98 13.21 6.59
C ARG A 72 -1.51 13.62 6.63
N GLN A 73 -1.00 13.97 7.81
CA GLN A 73 0.39 14.38 7.99
C GLN A 73 1.34 13.18 7.89
N GLY A 74 0.95 12.01 8.42
CA GLY A 74 1.80 10.82 8.46
C GLY A 74 1.83 9.98 7.17
N VAL A 75 0.82 10.08 6.30
CA VAL A 75 0.67 9.14 5.18
C VAL A 75 1.82 9.20 4.16
N VAL A 76 2.23 10.41 3.77
CA VAL A 76 3.33 10.60 2.81
C VAL A 76 4.68 10.13 3.37
N PRO A 77 5.14 10.59 4.55
CA PRO A 77 6.41 10.11 5.10
C PRO A 77 6.39 8.62 5.39
N GLY A 78 5.25 8.07 5.86
CA GLY A 78 5.09 6.63 6.08
C GLY A 78 5.28 5.81 4.80
N TRP A 79 4.67 6.22 3.69
CA TRP A 79 4.88 5.55 2.40
C TRP A 79 6.30 5.70 1.86
N ASN A 80 6.90 6.88 1.99
CA ASN A 80 8.29 7.09 1.57
C ASN A 80 9.25 6.17 2.32
N TYR A 81 9.07 6.02 3.63
CA TYR A 81 9.87 5.10 4.43
C TYR A 81 9.75 3.66 3.91
N LEU A 82 8.53 3.18 3.67
CA LEU A 82 8.28 1.81 3.17
C LEU A 82 8.82 1.58 1.76
N LEU A 83 8.70 2.55 0.86
CA LEU A 83 9.26 2.49 -0.50
C LEU A 83 10.79 2.42 -0.46
N GLU A 84 11.42 3.21 0.41
CA GLU A 84 12.88 3.19 0.60
C GLU A 84 13.37 1.82 1.12
N GLN A 85 12.67 1.22 2.09
CA GLN A 85 13.02 -0.13 2.54
C GLN A 85 12.83 -1.17 1.44
N THR A 86 11.75 -1.07 0.67
CA THR A 86 11.46 -1.97 -0.45
C THR A 86 12.55 -1.90 -1.51
N LYS A 87 13.01 -0.68 -1.84
CA LYS A 87 14.12 -0.45 -2.76
C LYS A 87 15.40 -1.13 -2.28
N LYS A 88 15.80 -0.88 -1.02
CA LYS A 88 17.00 -1.49 -0.43
C LYS A 88 16.97 -3.01 -0.49
N LEU A 89 15.84 -3.62 -0.15
CA LEU A 89 15.68 -5.07 -0.19
C LEU A 89 15.76 -5.62 -1.62
N ALA A 90 15.14 -4.94 -2.59
CA ALA A 90 15.18 -5.37 -3.99
C ALA A 90 16.59 -5.27 -4.59
N GLU A 91 17.34 -4.22 -4.26
CA GLU A 91 18.71 -4.01 -4.73
C GLU A 91 19.72 -4.96 -4.06
N GLN A 92 19.47 -5.39 -2.82
CA GLN A 92 20.30 -6.39 -2.12
C GLN A 92 20.08 -7.83 -2.61
N ALA A 93 18.89 -8.13 -3.14
CA ALA A 93 18.55 -9.46 -3.64
C ALA A 93 19.05 -9.71 -5.09
N SER A 94 19.74 -8.73 -5.69
CA SER A 94 20.30 -8.78 -7.05
C SER A 94 21.79 -9.11 -7.01
#